data_AF-A0A8S0PIX6-F1
#
_entry.id   AF-A0A8S0PIX6-F1
#
_cell.length_a   1.000
_cell.length_b   1.000
_cell.length_c   1.000
_cell.angle_alpha   90.00
_cell.angle_beta   90.00
_cell.angle_gamma   90.00
#
_symmetry.space_group_name_H-M   'P 1'
#
loop_
_entity.id
_entity.type
_entity.pdbx_description
1 polymer ?
#
loop_
_entity_poly.entity_id
_entity_poly.type
_entity_poly.pdbx_seq_one_letter_code
_entity_poly.pdbx_strand_id
1 'polypeptide(L)' 'MSEEAIEEACLVCLNNCNCKRCMRLDGPIRHLKNLELKFTKEEKVQYSKFILQLLLPSLKKFNAEQSGKKNVEAEIKGIS' A
#
# COMPACT_ATOMS: atom_id res chain seq x y z
N MET A 1 25.98 9.57 -29.10
CA MET A 1 24.71 9.03 -28.58
C MET A 1 23.71 10.15 -28.64
N SER A 2 22.52 9.93 -29.20
CA SER A 2 21.47 10.93 -29.24
C SER A 2 20.71 10.96 -27.91
N GLU A 3 19.93 12.01 -27.67
CA GLU A 3 19.13 12.13 -26.45
C GLU A 3 18.07 11.02 -26.37
N GLU A 4 17.49 10.64 -27.52
CA GLU A 4 16.51 9.56 -27.62
C GLU A 4 17.11 8.21 -27.21
N ALA A 5 18.33 7.92 -27.64
CA ALA A 5 19.02 6.68 -27.26
C ALA A 5 19.35 6.62 -25.76
N ILE A 6 19.57 7.77 -25.12
CA ILE A 6 19.77 7.86 -23.67
C ILE A 6 18.45 7.64 -22.92
N GLU A 7 17.36 8.21 -23.43
CA GLU A 7 16.02 8.04 -22.86
C GLU A 7 15.56 6.58 -22.94
N GLU A 8 15.74 5.92 -24.09
CA GLU A 8 15.40 4.51 -24.29
C GLU A 8 16.19 3.56 -23.37
N ALA A 9 17.43 3.92 -23.02
CA ALA A 9 18.27 3.13 -22.12
C ALA A 9 18.05 3.48 -20.63
N CYS A 10 17.31 4.55 -20.32
CA CYS A 10 17.18 5.06 -18.96
C CYS A 10 16.28 4.16 -18.11
N LEU A 11 16.90 3.44 -17.18
CA LEU A 11 16.20 2.54 -16.25
C LEU A 11 15.12 3.25 -15.40
N VAL A 12 15.26 4.56 -15.17
CA VAL A 12 14.26 5.36 -14.45
C VAL A 12 13.03 5.61 -15.33
N CYS A 13 13.23 6.02 -16.59
CA CYS A 13 12.15 6.26 -17.55
C CYS A 13 11.39 4.95 -17.88
N LEU A 14 12.11 3.83 -17.93
CA LEU A 14 11.56 2.48 -18.11
C LEU A 14 10.91 1.89 -16.84
N ASN A 15 10.89 2.63 -15.72
CA ASN A 15 10.35 2.16 -14.43
C ASN A 15 10.97 0.86 -13.90
N ASN A 16 12.24 0.56 -14.24
CA ASN A 16 12.94 -0.65 -13.80
C ASN A 16 14.16 -0.36 -12.90
N CYS A 17 14.42 0.91 -12.57
CA CYS A 17 15.51 1.30 -11.68
C CYS A 17 15.22 0.94 -10.21
N ASN A 18 16.01 0.02 -9.66
CA ASN A 18 15.86 -0.46 -8.27
C ASN A 18 16.82 0.21 -7.28
N CYS A 19 17.32 1.41 -7.58
CA CYS A 19 18.22 2.09 -6.65
C CYS A 19 17.49 2.46 -5.34
N LYS A 20 18.25 2.56 -4.24
CA LYS A 20 17.71 2.87 -2.90
C LYS A 20 16.85 4.14 -2.86
N ARG A 21 17.17 5.15 -3.67
CA ARG A 21 16.39 6.39 -3.77
C ARG A 21 15.06 6.18 -4.50
N CYS A 22 15.06 5.44 -5.62
CA CYS A 22 13.82 5.09 -6.34
C CYS A 22 12.89 4.23 -5.48
N MET A 23 13.44 3.23 -4.77
CA MET A 23 12.69 2.33 -3.89
C MET A 23 12.08 3.02 -2.66
N ARG A 24 12.73 4.08 -2.14
CA ARG A 24 12.24 4.85 -0.98
C ARG A 24 11.22 5.94 -1.35
N LEU A 25 11.20 6.34 -2.62
CA LEU A 25 10.21 7.27 -3.16
C LEU A 25 9.07 6.47 -3.81
N ASP A 26 8.21 7.16 -4.54
CA ASP A 26 7.18 6.52 -5.34
C ASP A 26 7.71 5.67 -6.50
N GLY A 27 9.02 5.40 -6.63
CA GLY A 27 9.58 4.68 -7.79
C GLY A 27 8.80 3.42 -8.17
N PRO A 28 8.51 2.50 -7.23
CA PRO A 28 7.75 1.30 -7.51
C PRO A 28 6.29 1.53 -7.92
N ILE A 29 5.69 2.66 -7.50
CA ILE A 29 4.26 2.97 -7.73
C ILE A 29 4.06 4.17 -8.65
N ARG A 30 5.13 4.72 -9.23
CA ARG A 30 5.11 5.94 -10.04
C ARG A 30 4.27 5.74 -11.29
N HIS A 31 4.40 4.56 -11.89
CA HIS A 31 3.60 4.14 -13.03
C HIS A 31 2.11 3.98 -12.67
N LEU A 32 1.79 3.65 -11.41
CA LEU A 32 0.41 3.56 -10.92
C LEU A 32 -0.23 4.94 -10.71
N LYS A 33 0.56 5.99 -10.48
CA LYS A 33 0.03 7.36 -10.31
C LYS A 33 -0.66 7.90 -11.57
N ASN A 34 -0.24 7.44 -12.74
CA ASN A 34 -0.81 7.83 -14.02
C ASN A 34 -1.85 6.82 -14.53
N LEU A 35 -2.12 5.75 -13.77
CA LEU A 35 -3.04 4.71 -14.16
C LEU A 35 -4.47 5.11 -13.83
N GLU A 36 -5.24 5.49 -14.85
CA GLU A 36 -6.67 5.72 -14.70
C GLU A 36 -7.43 4.38 -14.72
N LEU A 37 -7.82 3.88 -13.54
CA LEU A 37 -8.62 2.67 -13.43
C LEU A 37 -10.11 3.01 -13.46
N LYS A 38 -10.79 2.60 -14.52
CA LYS A 38 -12.24 2.74 -14.68
C LYS A 38 -12.92 1.46 -14.24
N PHE A 39 -13.75 1.59 -13.20
CA PHE A 39 -14.55 0.49 -12.66
C PHE A 39 -16.02 0.89 -12.68
N THR A 40 -16.88 -0.05 -13.07
CA THR A 40 -18.32 0.02 -12.88
C THR A 40 -18.68 0.06 -11.38
N LYS A 41 -19.92 0.42 -11.05
CA LYS A 41 -20.37 0.43 -9.64
C LYS A 41 -20.34 -0.99 -9.06
N GLU A 42 -20.68 -1.97 -9.86
CA GLU A 42 -20.75 -3.38 -9.52
C GLU A 42 -19.35 -3.93 -9.22
N GLU A 43 -18.38 -3.64 -10.08
CA GLU A 43 -16.97 -4.01 -9.85
C GLU A 43 -16.42 -3.38 -8.58
N LYS A 44 -16.69 -2.09 -8.33
CA LYS A 44 -16.26 -1.42 -7.08
C LYS A 44 -16.81 -2.12 -5.84
N VAL A 45 -18.06 -2.56 -5.87
CA VAL A 45 -18.67 -3.31 -4.76
C VAL A 45 -18.00 -4.66 -4.59
N GLN A 46 -17.75 -5.41 -5.67
CA GLN A 46 -17.08 -6.71 -5.59
C GLN A 46 -15.66 -6.61 -5.06
N TYR A 47 -14.86 -5.66 -5.58
CA TYR A 47 -13.50 -5.44 -5.10
C TYR A 47 -13.48 -4.99 -3.64
N SER A 48 -14.40 -4.11 -3.24
CA SER A 48 -14.51 -3.68 -1.84
C SER A 48 -14.82 -4.86 -0.92
N LYS A 49 -15.74 -5.75 -1.31
CA LYS A 49 -16.04 -6.99 -0.57
C LYS A 49 -14.81 -7.89 -0.47
N PHE A 50 -14.10 -8.10 -1.58
CA PHE A 50 -12.88 -8.91 -1.61
C PHE A 50 -11.79 -8.35 -0.68
N ILE A 51 -11.53 -7.04 -0.75
CA ILE A 51 -10.54 -6.36 0.12
C ILE A 51 -10.92 -6.55 1.59
N LEU A 52 -12.19 -6.35 1.94
CA LEU A 52 -12.66 -6.56 3.32
C LEU A 52 -12.45 -8.01 3.76
N GLN A 53 -12.79 -8.99 2.92
CA GLN A 53 -12.58 -10.41 3.23
C GLN A 53 -11.10 -10.75 3.45
N LEU A 54 -10.22 -10.18 2.63
CA LEU A 54 -8.77 -10.37 2.73
C LEU A 54 -8.21 -9.75 4.02
N LEU A 55 -8.66 -8.55 4.38
CA LEU A 55 -8.15 -7.81 5.54
C LEU A 55 -8.77 -8.25 6.87
N LEU A 56 -10.00 -8.78 6.86
CA LEU A 56 -10.76 -9.07 8.08
C LEU A 56 -10.01 -9.95 9.09
N PRO A 57 -9.31 -11.04 8.71
CA PRO A 57 -8.57 -11.85 9.68
C PRO A 57 -7.50 -11.05 10.42
N SER A 58 -6.72 -10.25 9.68
CA SER A 58 -5.68 -9.39 10.23
C SER A 58 -6.25 -8.31 11.14
N LEU A 59 -7.37 -7.70 10.74
CA LEU A 59 -8.06 -6.68 11.56
C LEU A 59 -8.62 -7.26 12.85
N LYS A 60 -9.18 -8.48 12.83
CA LYS A 60 -9.65 -9.18 14.05
C LYS A 60 -8.50 -9.45 15.01
N LYS A 61 -7.39 -9.98 14.50
CA LYS A 61 -6.18 -10.22 15.30
C LYS A 61 -5.66 -8.92 15.92
N PHE A 62 -5.51 -7.88 15.11
CA PHE A 62 -5.09 -6.57 15.57
C PHE A 62 -6.01 -6.01 16.66
N ASN A 63 -7.34 -6.09 16.48
CA ASN A 63 -8.30 -5.59 17.46
C ASN A 63 -8.19 -6.32 18.81
N ALA A 64 -8.02 -7.65 18.78
CA ALA A 64 -7.82 -8.43 20.00
C ALA A 64 -6.53 -8.03 20.73
N GLU A 65 -5.42 -7.89 20.00
CA GLU A 65 -4.14 -7.44 20.56
C GLU A 65 -4.23 -6.04 21.17
N GLN A 66 -4.89 -5.10 20.49
CA GLN A 66 -5.06 -3.73 21.00
C GLN A 66 -5.99 -3.66 22.20
N SER A 67 -7.04 -4.48 22.24
CA SER A 67 -7.93 -4.56 23.39
C SER A 67 -7.19 -5.07 24.63
N GLY A 68 -6.35 -6.10 24.47
CA GLY A 68 -5.49 -6.58 25.56
C GLY A 68 -4.51 -5.52 26.06
N LYS A 69 -3.88 -4.76 25.14
CA LYS A 69 -2.98 -3.65 25.51
C LYS A 69 -3.69 -2.57 26.31
N LYS A 70 -4.91 -2.20 25.91
CA LYS A 70 -5.71 -1.20 26.63
C LYS A 70 -6.03 -1.63 28.05
N ASN A 71 -6.34 -2.91 28.26
CA ASN A 71 -6.60 -3.43 29.60
C ASN A 71 -5.36 -3.32 30.49
N VAL A 72 -4.19 -3.74 30.00
CA VAL A 72 -2.92 -3.61 30.72
C VAL A 72 -2.62 -2.14 31.03
N GLU A 73 -2.84 -1.23 30.08
CA GLU A 73 -2.63 0.21 30.30
C GLU A 73 -3.60 0.78 31.35
N ALA A 74 -4.86 0.30 31.37
CA ALA A 74 -5.85 0.69 32.36
C ALA A 74 -5.45 0.25 33.78
N GLU A 75 -4.96 -0.98 33.93
CA GLU A 75 -4.43 -1.51 35.19
C GLU A 75 -3.24 -0.67 35.69
N ILE A 76 -2.27 -0.38 34.81
CA ILE A 76 -1.10 0.46 35.15
C ILE A 76 -1.52 1.87 35.61
N LYS A 77 -2.58 2.43 34.99
CA LYS A 77 -3.10 3.76 35.32
C LYS A 77 -4.06 3.75 36.52
N GLY A 78 -4.42 2.59 37.06
CA GLY A 78 -5.38 2.45 38.16
C GLY A 78 -6.80 2.89 37.80
N ILE A 79 -7.18 2.80 36.52
CA ILE A 79 -8.51 3.18 36.01
C ILE A 79 -9.38 1.96 35.63
N SER A 80 -8.91 0.76 35.97
CA SER A 80 -9.55 -0.54 35.73
C SER A 80 -10.49 -0.94 36.85
#